data_AF-A0A5E4SRI8-F1
#
_entry.id   AF-A0A5E4SRI8-F1
#
_cell.length_a   1.000
_cell.length_b   1.000
_cell.length_c   1.000
_cell.angle_alpha   90.00
_cell.angle_beta   90.00
_cell.angle_gamma   90.00
#
_symmetry.space_group_name_H-M   'P 1'
#
loop_
_entity.id
_entity.type
_entity.pdbx_description
1 polymer ?
#
loop_
_entity_poly.entity_id
_entity_poly.type
_entity_poly.pdbx_seq_one_letter_code
_entity_poly.pdbx_strand_id
1 'polypeptide(L)' 'MPKLKPDHISPTPEEDAQINAGIAADPDSREWTAADFARAKPASEFFAPEVYAALLAMGSGKRRKTA' A
#
# COMPACT_ATOMS: atom_id res chain seq x y z
N MET A 1 -2.54 0.22 -17.75
CA MET A 1 -2.88 -0.04 -16.34
C MET A 1 -3.55 -1.41 -16.24
N PRO A 2 -3.24 -2.23 -15.23
CA PRO A 2 -3.97 -3.49 -15.03
C PRO A 2 -5.46 -3.20 -14.82
N LYS A 3 -6.32 -4.10 -15.30
CA LYS A 3 -7.77 -3.97 -15.13
C LYS A 3 -8.11 -4.13 -13.65
N LEU A 4 -8.98 -3.25 -13.14
CA LEU A 4 -9.51 -3.33 -11.79
C LEU A 4 -10.41 -4.57 -11.65
N LYS A 5 -10.65 -4.98 -10.40
CA LYS A 5 -11.57 -6.08 -10.11
C LYS A 5 -12.99 -5.69 -10.58
N PRO A 6 -13.82 -6.65 -11.02
CA PRO A 6 -15.18 -6.37 -11.50
C PRO A 6 -16.03 -5.54 -10.52
N ASP A 7 -15.86 -5.76 -9.22
CA ASP A 7 -16.63 -5.09 -8.15
C ASP A 7 -15.93 -3.87 -7.56
N HIS A 8 -14.99 -3.26 -8.30
CA HIS A 8 -14.32 -2.06 -7.82
C HIS A 8 -15.26 -0.85 -7.88
N ILE A 9 -15.37 -0.14 -6.77
CA ILE A 9 -16.08 1.12 -6.64
C ILE A 9 -15.03 2.20 -6.38
N SER A 10 -15.00 3.22 -7.24
CA SER A 10 -14.23 4.44 -7.01
C SER A 10 -15.10 5.44 -6.26
N PRO A 11 -14.56 6.21 -5.30
CA PRO A 11 -15.31 7.28 -4.68
C PRO A 11 -15.79 8.30 -5.73
N THR A 12 -16.96 8.88 -5.47
CA THR A 12 -17.42 10.09 -6.15
C THR A 12 -16.57 11.30 -5.74
N PRO A 13 -16.57 12.40 -6.51
CA PRO A 13 -15.83 13.61 -6.13
C PRO A 13 -16.21 14.16 -4.74
N GLU A 14 -17.49 14.07 -4.37
CA GLU A 14 -18.01 14.48 -3.07
C GLU A 14 -17.51 13.57 -1.95
N GLU A 15 -17.42 12.26 -2.20
CA GLU A 15 -16.85 11.30 -1.26
C GLU A 15 -15.33 11.49 -1.11
N ASP A 16 -14.61 11.71 -2.21
CA ASP A 16 -13.18 12.04 -2.19
C ASP A 16 -12.91 13.32 -1.39
N ALA A 17 -13.73 14.36 -1.56
CA ALA A 17 -13.61 15.60 -0.78
C ALA A 17 -13.83 15.36 0.72
N GLN A 18 -14.79 14.52 1.10
CA GLN A 18 -15.04 14.15 2.49
C GLN A 18 -13.89 13.33 3.09
N ILE A 19 -13.34 12.36 2.32
CA ILE A 19 -12.17 11.58 2.73
C ILE A 19 -10.98 12.50 2.98
N ASN A 20 -10.70 13.42 2.06
CA ASN A 20 -9.60 14.37 2.20
C ASN A 20 -9.78 15.32 3.39
N ALA A 21 -11.01 15.79 3.65
CA ALA A 21 -11.30 16.60 4.82
C ALA A 21 -11.08 15.82 6.14
N GLY A 22 -11.43 14.54 6.17
CA GLY A 22 -11.17 13.66 7.30
C GLY A 22 -9.67 13.47 7.54
N ILE A 23 -8.90 13.18 6.49
CA ILE A 23 -7.44 13.05 6.56
C ILE A 23 -6.78 14.33 7.09
N ALA A 24 -7.23 15.50 6.63
CA ALA A 24 -6.67 16.79 7.07
C ALA A 24 -7.04 17.16 8.53
N ALA A 25 -8.17 16.66 9.04
CA ALA A 25 -8.61 16.92 10.41
C ALA A 25 -7.97 15.95 11.43
N ASP A 26 -7.41 14.82 10.98
CA ASP A 26 -6.79 13.82 11.83
C ASP A 26 -5.36 14.23 12.24
N PRO A 27 -5.10 14.52 13.53
CA PRO A 27 -3.76 14.89 14.00
C PRO A 27 -2.73 13.75 13.92
N ASP A 28 -3.17 12.50 13.82
CA ASP A 28 -2.29 11.34 13.64
C ASP A 28 -1.94 11.10 12.16
N SER A 29 -2.67 11.74 11.24
CA SER A 29 -2.41 11.70 9.81
C SER A 29 -1.23 12.61 9.45
N ARG A 30 -0.03 12.07 9.63
CA ARG A 30 1.24 12.73 9.30
C ARG A 30 1.69 12.36 7.89
N GLU A 31 1.90 13.38 7.06
CA GLU A 31 2.55 13.21 5.76
C GLU A 31 3.99 12.72 5.92
N TRP A 32 4.39 11.74 5.12
CA TRP A 32 5.76 11.24 5.12
C TRP A 32 6.71 12.27 4.49
N THR A 33 7.74 12.64 5.23
CA THR A 33 8.75 13.58 4.73
C THR A 33 9.88 12.85 4.00
N ALA A 34 10.68 13.59 3.24
CA ALA A 34 11.90 13.05 2.62
C ALA A 34 12.87 12.44 3.65
N ALA A 35 12.91 13.00 4.88
CA ALA A 35 13.73 12.47 5.97
C ALA A 35 13.21 11.13 6.50
N ASP A 36 11.89 10.91 6.49
CA ASP A 36 11.29 9.61 6.85
C ASP A 36 11.64 8.55 5.83
N PHE A 37 11.56 8.88 4.54
CA PHE A 37 12.01 7.99 3.46
C PHE A 37 13.50 7.67 3.55
N ALA A 38 14.35 8.65 3.86
CA ALA A 38 15.79 8.43 4.02
C ALA A 38 16.12 7.48 5.19
N ARG A 39 15.24 7.39 6.20
CA ARG A 39 15.39 6.51 7.36
C ARG A 39 14.68 5.16 7.20
N ALA A 40 13.88 4.99 6.16
CA ALA A 40 13.13 3.77 5.93
C ALA A 40 14.08 2.59 5.65
N LYS A 41 13.86 1.47 6.33
CA LYS A 41 14.64 0.25 6.14
C LYS A 41 14.00 -0.65 5.08
N PRO A 42 14.79 -1.40 4.29
CA PRO A 42 14.25 -2.42 3.43
C PRO A 42 13.57 -3.51 4.25
N ALA A 43 12.52 -4.13 3.71
CA ALA A 43 11.73 -5.16 4.40
C ALA A 43 12.58 -6.35 4.88
N SER A 44 13.63 -6.71 4.12
CA SER A 44 14.58 -7.76 4.47
C SER A 44 15.42 -7.46 5.71
N GLU A 45 15.61 -6.18 6.04
CA GLU A 45 16.35 -5.75 7.24
C GLU A 45 15.41 -5.58 8.45
N PHE A 46 14.15 -5.22 8.20
CA PHE A 46 13.17 -4.98 9.27
C PHE A 46 12.55 -6.27 9.82
N PHE A 47 12.15 -7.19 8.95
CA PHE A 47 11.49 -8.42 9.37
C PHE A 47 12.49 -9.53 9.71
N ALA A 48 12.10 -10.43 10.62
CA ALA A 48 12.82 -11.68 10.82
C ALA A 48 12.88 -12.46 9.48
N PRO A 49 13.98 -13.19 9.21
CA PRO A 49 14.17 -13.89 7.93
C PRO A 49 13.00 -14.80 7.53
N GLU A 50 12.39 -15.48 8.51
CA GLU A 50 11.27 -16.40 8.29
C GLU A 50 10.01 -15.64 7.87
N VAL A 51 9.76 -14.47 8.46
CA VAL A 51 8.63 -13.59 8.10
C VAL A 51 8.82 -13.01 6.71
N TYR A 52 10.03 -12.52 6.41
CA TYR A 52 10.34 -12.00 5.08
C TYR A 52 10.21 -13.09 4.01
N ALA A 53 10.70 -14.31 4.27
CA ALA A 53 10.54 -15.45 3.38
C ALA A 53 9.05 -15.82 3.15
N ALA A 54 8.23 -15.79 4.21
CA ALA A 54 6.79 -16.02 4.09
C ALA A 54 6.09 -14.95 3.24
N LEU A 55 6.44 -13.66 3.41
CA LEU A 55 5.91 -12.55 2.61
C LEU A 55 6.25 -12.73 1.11
N LEU A 56 7.49 -13.11 0.81
CA LEU A 56 7.92 -13.39 -0.56
C LEU A 56 7.17 -14.59 -1.17
N ALA A 57 6.95 -15.66 -0.38
CA ALA A 57 6.19 -16.83 -0.81
C ALA A 57 4.72 -16.47 -1.10
N MET A 58 4.09 -15.61 -0.29
CA MET A 58 2.72 -15.13 -0.53
C MET A 58 2.60 -14.31 -1.83
N GLY A 59 3.58 -13.45 -2.12
CA GLY A 59 3.63 -12.65 -3.35
C GLY A 59 3.89 -13.46 -4.63
N SER A 60 4.28 -14.73 -4.50
CA SER A 60 4.52 -15.64 -5.62
C SER A 60 3.25 -16.37 -6.12
N GLY A 61 2.10 -16.09 -5.50
CA GLY A 61 0.78 -16.61 -5.90
C GLY A 61 0.37 -16.21 -7.32
N LYS A 62 0.76 -17.04 -8.29
CA LYS A 62 0.21 -17.16 -9.66
C LYS A 62 0.33 -15.91 -10.55
N ARG A 63 1.56 -15.56 -10.94
CA ARG A 63 1.76 -15.08 -12.33
C ARG A 63 1.47 -16.26 -13.27
N ARG A 64 0.21 -16.46 -13.65
CA ARG A 64 -0.14 -17.38 -14.75
C ARG A 64 0.51 -16.84 -16.01
N LYS A 65 1.69 -17.35 -16.35
CA LYS A 65 2.22 -17.30 -17.72
C LYS A 65 1.41 -18.34 -18.51
N THR A 66 0.32 -17.93 -19.13
CA THR A 66 -0.25 -18.69 -20.24
C THR A 66 0.55 -18.31 -21.47
N ALA A 67 1.28 -19.30 -22.00
CA ALA A 67 1.83 -19.29 -23.36
C ALA A 67 0.69 -19.29 -24.39
#